data_AF-A0A524E0K9-F1
#
_entry.id   AF-A0A524E0K9-F1
#
_cell.length_a   1.000
_cell.length_b   1.000
_cell.length_c   1.000
_cell.angle_alpha   90.00
_cell.angle_beta   90.00
_cell.angle_gamma   90.00
#
_symmetry.space_group_name_H-M   'P 1'
#
loop_
_entity.id
_entity.type
_entity.pdbx_description
1 polymer ?
#
loop_
_entity_poly.entity_id
_entity_poly.type
_entity_poly.pdbx_seq_one_letter_code
_entity_poly.pdbx_strand_id
1 'polypeptide(L)'
;MEEISNYVKKNLESTVEINFDENNLRISLIIKPKSQLSGQIASPKEVKDMLRMLGGLKEEVPMDIEIDNEVGEIELKFQNKEYMLKIKEILNGIWDRTIHILNQLEKGHYDLMRELGDFED
;
A
#
# COMPACT_ATOMS: atom_id res chain seq x y z
N MET A 1 15.38 2.48 21.04
CA MET A 1 14.11 1.82 20.65
C MET A 1 13.32 2.60 19.58
N GLU A 2 13.43 3.92 19.47
CA GLU A 2 12.85 4.69 18.34
C GLU A 2 13.59 4.52 17.00
N GLU A 3 14.87 4.14 17.03
CA GLU A 3 15.71 4.03 15.82
C GLU A 3 15.30 2.88 14.89
N ILE A 4 14.76 1.78 15.44
CA ILE A 4 14.40 0.58 14.67
C ILE A 4 13.11 0.80 13.88
N SER A 5 12.08 1.40 14.50
CA SER A 5 10.86 1.78 13.80
C SER A 5 11.13 2.77 12.66
N ASN A 6 12.08 3.68 12.87
CA ASN A 6 12.53 4.58 11.82
C ASN A 6 13.31 3.85 10.72
N TYR A 7 14.04 2.79 11.04
CA TYR A 7 14.78 1.98 10.06
C TYR A 7 13.84 1.16 9.17
N VAL A 8 12.84 0.47 9.75
CA VAL A 8 11.83 -0.29 9.00
C VAL A 8 11.00 0.62 8.10
N LYS A 9 10.54 1.76 8.65
CA LYS A 9 9.83 2.79 7.89
C LYS A 9 10.68 3.32 6.74
N LYS A 10 11.95 3.65 6.98
CA LYS A 10 12.90 4.09 5.93
C LYS A 10 13.14 3.03 4.87
N ASN A 11 13.21 1.74 5.24
CA ASN A 11 13.37 0.67 4.27
C ASN A 11 12.13 0.53 3.38
N LEU A 12 10.94 0.55 3.97
CA LEU A 12 9.69 0.55 3.22
C LEU A 12 9.55 1.77 2.29
N GLU A 13 9.84 2.98 2.79
CA GLU A 13 9.86 4.23 2.00
C GLU A 13 10.98 4.24 0.93
N SER A 14 12.03 3.44 1.13
CA SER A 14 13.09 3.25 0.13
C SER A 14 12.70 2.27 -0.97
N THR A 15 11.63 1.50 -0.76
CA THR A 15 11.10 0.49 -1.69
C THR A 15 9.85 0.98 -2.41
N VAL A 16 8.92 1.63 -1.71
CA VAL A 16 7.70 2.19 -2.29
C VAL A 16 7.59 3.67 -1.95
N GLU A 17 7.28 4.47 -2.95
CA GLU A 17 6.96 5.88 -2.80
C GLU A 17 5.48 6.11 -3.12
N ILE A 18 4.77 6.77 -2.21
CA ILE A 18 3.35 7.08 -2.38
C ILE A 18 3.20 8.58 -2.59
N ASN A 19 2.75 8.97 -3.78
CA ASN A 19 2.55 10.35 -4.16
C ASN A 19 1.05 10.67 -4.24
N PHE A 20 0.64 11.78 -3.63
CA PHE A 20 -0.73 12.25 -3.61
C PHE A 20 -0.84 13.55 -4.39
N ASP A 21 -1.42 13.50 -5.59
CA ASP A 21 -1.69 14.67 -6.42
C ASP A 21 -3.17 15.09 -6.25
N GLU A 22 -3.41 16.01 -5.32
CA GLU A 22 -4.76 16.51 -5.07
C GLU A 22 -5.29 17.40 -6.21
N ASN A 23 -4.43 17.93 -7.08
CA ASN A 23 -4.84 18.80 -8.18
C ASN A 23 -5.40 17.96 -9.34
N ASN A 24 -4.75 16.83 -9.62
CA ASN A 24 -5.16 15.92 -10.68
C ASN A 24 -6.03 14.75 -10.18
N LEU A 25 -6.36 14.71 -8.88
CA LEU A 25 -7.11 13.65 -8.22
C LEU A 25 -6.48 12.27 -8.43
N ARG A 26 -5.17 12.17 -8.18
CA ARG A 26 -4.38 10.95 -8.41
C ARG A 26 -3.60 10.51 -7.18
N ILE A 27 -3.44 9.20 -7.05
CA ILE A 27 -2.51 8.57 -6.12
C ILE A 27 -1.60 7.66 -6.92
N SER A 28 -0.29 7.88 -6.85
CA SER A 28 0.72 7.02 -7.48
C SER A 28 1.49 6.24 -6.42
N LEU A 29 1.60 4.93 -6.60
CA LEU A 29 2.49 4.06 -5.85
C LEU A 29 3.65 3.65 -6.77
N ILE A 30 4.85 4.11 -6.48
CA ILE A 30 6.05 3.90 -7.29
C ILE A 30 6.96 2.91 -6.56
N ILE A 31 7.20 1.75 -7.16
CA ILE A 31 8.09 0.70 -6.65
C ILE A 31 9.50 0.97 -7.18
N LYS A 32 10.42 1.33 -6.27
CA LYS A 32 11.78 1.76 -6.62
C LYS A 32 12.61 0.61 -7.18
N PRO A 33 13.48 0.87 -8.17
CA PRO A 33 14.18 -0.14 -8.98
C PRO A 33 15.15 -1.07 -8.24
N LYS A 34 15.60 -0.74 -7.02
CA LYS A 34 16.38 -1.70 -6.21
C LYS A 34 15.60 -2.97 -5.84
N SER A 35 14.29 -2.92 -6.03
CA SER A 35 13.29 -3.94 -5.65
C SER A 35 12.43 -4.35 -6.85
N GLN A 36 12.84 -4.03 -8.08
CA GLN A 36 12.14 -4.45 -9.29
C GLN A 36 12.14 -5.97 -9.38
N LEU A 37 11.06 -6.56 -8.90
CA LEU A 37 10.70 -7.95 -9.15
C LEU A 37 10.49 -8.06 -10.66
N SER A 38 11.25 -8.93 -11.32
CA SER A 38 11.02 -9.25 -12.72
C SER A 38 9.67 -9.96 -12.83
N GLY A 39 8.61 -9.25 -13.21
CA GLY A 39 7.26 -9.81 -13.30
C GLY A 39 6.17 -8.75 -13.24
N GLN A 40 4.91 -9.20 -13.28
CA GLN A 40 3.76 -8.34 -13.03
C GLN A 40 3.79 -7.87 -11.57
N ILE A 41 3.81 -6.55 -11.34
CA ILE A 41 3.88 -5.98 -10.00
C ILE A 41 2.54 -6.07 -9.26
N ALA A 42 1.44 -5.97 -10.00
CA ALA A 42 0.08 -6.15 -9.52
C ALA A 42 -0.89 -6.21 -10.71
N SER A 43 -2.13 -6.57 -10.43
CA SER A 43 -3.30 -6.40 -11.29
C SER A 43 -4.28 -5.42 -10.65
N PRO A 44 -5.14 -4.75 -11.45
CA PRO A 44 -6.17 -3.87 -10.90
C PRO A 44 -7.09 -4.55 -9.88
N LYS A 45 -7.30 -5.86 -10.05
CA LYS A 45 -8.08 -6.66 -9.11
C LYS A 45 -7.37 -6.77 -7.76
N GLU A 46 -6.08 -7.13 -7.74
CA GLU A 46 -5.30 -7.24 -6.50
C GLU A 46 -5.22 -5.92 -5.75
N VAL A 47 -5.12 -4.79 -6.45
CA VAL A 47 -5.17 -3.46 -5.81
C VAL A 47 -6.51 -3.23 -5.12
N LYS A 48 -7.63 -3.58 -5.76
CA LYS A 48 -8.97 -3.49 -5.16
C LYS A 48 -9.12 -4.44 -3.97
N ASP A 49 -8.63 -5.67 -4.11
CA ASP A 49 -8.70 -6.67 -3.05
C ASP A 49 -7.87 -6.23 -1.83
N MET A 50 -6.69 -5.66 -2.04
CA MET A 50 -5.87 -5.05 -0.97
C MET A 50 -6.63 -3.94 -0.24
N LEU A 51 -7.26 -3.01 -0.97
CA LEU A 51 -8.04 -1.92 -0.36
C LEU A 51 -9.25 -2.44 0.44
N ARG A 52 -9.86 -3.54 0.00
CA ARG A 52 -10.99 -4.19 0.70
C ARG A 52 -10.53 -4.96 1.94
N MET A 53 -9.57 -5.87 1.76
CA MET A 53 -9.12 -6.81 2.79
C MET A 53 -8.30 -6.11 3.88
N LEU A 54 -7.26 -5.36 3.48
CA LEU A 54 -6.37 -4.70 4.42
C LEU A 54 -6.91 -3.33 4.84
N GLY A 55 -7.49 -2.62 3.88
CA GLY A 55 -8.02 -1.27 4.08
C GLY A 55 -9.42 -1.21 4.68
N GLY A 56 -10.17 -2.31 4.65
CA GLY A 56 -11.55 -2.35 5.13
C GLY A 56 -12.53 -1.57 4.25
N LEU A 57 -12.20 -1.33 2.98
CA LEU A 57 -13.10 -0.65 2.04
C LEU A 57 -14.35 -1.51 1.78
N LYS A 58 -15.50 -1.11 2.34
CA LYS A 58 -16.76 -1.86 2.23
C LYS A 58 -17.62 -1.47 1.02
N GLU A 59 -17.43 -0.28 0.50
CA GLU A 59 -18.21 0.27 -0.62
C GLU A 59 -17.40 0.27 -1.90
N GLU A 60 -18.08 0.26 -3.04
CA GLU A 60 -17.42 0.46 -4.32
C GLU A 60 -17.12 1.94 -4.54
N VAL A 61 -15.83 2.25 -4.63
CA VAL A 61 -15.34 3.59 -4.96
C VAL A 61 -14.99 3.60 -6.45
N PRO A 62 -15.64 4.47 -7.26
CA PRO A 62 -15.26 4.69 -8.65
C PRO A 62 -13.81 5.18 -8.74
N MET A 63 -12.95 4.32 -9.28
CA MET A 63 -11.53 4.60 -9.48
C MET A 63 -11.05 3.89 -10.75
N ASP A 64 -10.21 4.57 -11.52
CA ASP A 64 -9.46 3.96 -12.61
C ASP A 64 -8.08 3.56 -12.08
N ILE A 65 -7.66 2.34 -12.39
CA ILE A 65 -6.39 1.79 -11.92
C ILE A 65 -5.54 1.47 -13.14
N GLU A 66 -4.43 2.19 -13.27
CA GLU A 66 -3.43 1.96 -14.31
C GLU A 66 -2.18 1.38 -13.66
N ILE A 67 -1.61 0.35 -14.29
CA ILE A 67 -0.43 -0.34 -13.77
C ILE A 67 0.62 -0.37 -14.87
N ASP A 68 1.73 0.30 -14.63
CA ASP A 68 2.91 0.28 -15.47
C ASP A 68 3.96 -0.65 -14.84
N ASN A 69 4.05 -1.85 -15.40
CA ASN A 69 5.02 -2.86 -14.93
C ASN A 69 6.46 -2.55 -15.38
N GLU A 70 6.66 -1.69 -16.40
CA GLU A 70 8.01 -1.36 -16.89
C GLU A 70 8.70 -0.41 -15.92
N VAL A 71 7.98 0.63 -15.46
CA VAL A 71 8.52 1.59 -14.48
C VAL A 71 8.18 1.25 -13.04
N GLY A 72 7.32 0.25 -12.81
CA GLY A 72 6.93 -0.19 -11.47
C GLY A 72 5.96 0.77 -10.80
N GLU A 73 4.99 1.32 -11.54
CA GLU A 73 4.04 2.33 -11.04
C GLU A 73 2.60 1.80 -11.05
N ILE A 74 1.87 2.10 -9.98
CA ILE A 74 0.41 1.90 -9.89
C ILE A 74 -0.22 3.28 -9.70
N GLU A 75 -1.03 3.71 -10.66
CA GLU A 75 -1.75 4.99 -10.62
C GLU A 75 -3.24 4.75 -10.37
N LEU A 76 -3.78 5.41 -9.35
CA LEU A 76 -5.20 5.44 -9.01
C LEU A 76 -5.76 6.81 -9.35
N LYS A 77 -6.72 6.87 -10.27
CA LYS A 77 -7.40 8.12 -10.67
C LYS A 77 -8.82 8.15 -10.13
N PHE A 78 -9.23 9.31 -9.65
CA PHE A 78 -10.53 9.50 -9.00
C PHE A 78 -11.35 10.56 -9.72
N GLN A 79 -12.67 10.36 -9.75
CA GLN A 79 -13.61 11.31 -10.33
C GLN A 79 -13.89 12.51 -9.40
N ASN A 80 -13.65 12.35 -8.10
CA ASN A 80 -13.83 13.43 -7.13
C ASN A 80 -12.81 13.34 -5.98
N LYS A 81 -12.68 14.47 -5.27
CA LYS A 81 -11.73 14.61 -4.16
C LYS A 81 -12.09 13.75 -2.94
N GLU A 82 -13.37 13.53 -2.68
CA GLU A 82 -13.83 12.75 -1.53
C GLU A 82 -13.34 11.29 -1.60
N TYR A 83 -13.48 10.67 -2.78
CA TYR A 83 -12.99 9.32 -3.03
C TYR A 83 -11.48 9.21 -2.93
N MET A 84 -10.76 10.18 -3.51
CA MET A 84 -9.30 10.22 -3.38
C MET A 84 -8.86 10.33 -1.91
N LEU A 85 -9.48 11.22 -1.13
CA LEU A 85 -9.16 11.40 0.28
C LEU A 85 -9.45 10.13 1.09
N LYS A 86 -10.58 9.46 0.81
CA LYS A 86 -10.92 8.19 1.44
C LYS A 86 -9.88 7.09 1.14
N ILE A 87 -9.47 6.95 -0.12
CA ILE A 87 -8.44 5.96 -0.47
C ILE A 87 -7.07 6.34 0.11
N LYS A 88 -6.74 7.63 0.16
CA LYS A 88 -5.51 8.14 0.83
C LYS A 88 -5.48 7.76 2.31
N GLU A 89 -6.57 7.94 3.04
CA GLU A 89 -6.67 7.53 4.45
C GLU A 89 -6.50 6.02 4.62
N ILE A 90 -7.14 5.24 3.73
CA ILE A 90 -7.02 3.78 3.74
C ILE A 90 -5.57 3.34 3.49
N LEU A 91 -4.91 3.88 2.47
CA LEU A 91 -3.53 3.53 2.13
C LEU A 91 -2.56 3.89 3.27
N ASN A 92 -2.72 5.06 3.88
CA ASN A 92 -1.95 5.44 5.06
C ASN A 92 -2.17 4.45 6.23
N GLY A 93 -3.43 4.04 6.46
CA GLY A 93 -3.75 3.05 7.49
C GLY A 93 -3.14 1.68 7.23
N ILE A 94 -3.15 1.20 5.98
CA ILE A 94 -2.48 -0.05 5.57
C ILE A 94 -0.96 0.06 5.81
N TRP A 95 -0.37 1.21 5.46
CA TRP A 95 1.05 1.46 5.61
C TRP A 95 1.49 1.45 7.08
N ASP A 96 0.77 2.16 7.94
CA ASP A 96 1.06 2.22 9.38
C ASP A 96 0.91 0.86 10.06
N ARG A 97 -0.11 0.08 9.67
CA ARG A 97 -0.27 -1.30 10.16
C ARG A 97 0.87 -2.21 9.72
N THR A 98 1.28 -2.11 8.45
CA THR A 98 2.41 -2.88 7.92
C THR A 98 3.69 -2.57 8.71
N ILE A 99 3.98 -1.29 8.94
CA ILE A 99 5.13 -0.87 9.77
C ILE A 99 5.00 -1.41 11.19
N HIS A 100 3.81 -1.33 11.78
CA HIS A 100 3.58 -1.84 13.13
C HIS A 100 3.88 -3.35 13.21
N ILE A 101 3.37 -4.14 12.27
CA ILE A 101 3.53 -5.60 12.30
C ILE A 101 4.97 -6.00 12.06
N LEU A 102 5.66 -5.36 11.11
CA LEU A 102 7.10 -5.57 10.90
C LEU A 102 7.91 -5.24 12.16
N ASN A 103 7.60 -4.13 12.84
CA ASN A 103 8.23 -3.77 14.10
C ASN A 103 8.00 -4.79 15.22
N GLN A 104 6.86 -5.49 15.23
CA GLN A 104 6.56 -6.51 16.23
C GLN A 104 7.24 -7.84 15.90
N LEU A 105 7.31 -8.20 14.61
CA LEU A 105 8.04 -9.38 14.14
C LEU A 105 9.53 -9.30 14.48
N GLU A 106 10.16 -8.15 14.28
CA GLU A 106 11.57 -7.93 14.65
C GLU A 106 11.82 -8.06 16.16
N LYS A 107 10.79 -7.82 16.99
CA LYS A 107 10.85 -8.01 18.45
C LYS A 107 10.58 -9.45 18.87
N GLY A 108 10.37 -10.37 17.92
CA GLY A 108 10.10 -11.78 18.17
C GLY A 108 8.62 -12.11 18.43
N HIS A 109 7.70 -11.17 18.18
CA HIS A 109 6.25 -11.41 18.31
C HIS A 109 5.67 -11.93 16.99
N TYR A 110 5.94 -13.20 16.68
CA TYR A 110 5.51 -13.84 15.44
C TYR A 110 4.01 -14.13 15.36
N ASP A 111 3.31 -14.14 16.49
CA ASP A 111 1.86 -14.44 16.56
C ASP A 111 1.00 -13.40 15.82
N LEU A 112 1.51 -12.19 15.60
CA LEU A 112 0.83 -11.08 14.93
C LEU A 112 0.73 -11.23 13.41
N MET A 113 1.45 -12.18 12.79
CA MET A 113 1.30 -12.49 11.36
C MET A 113 -0.12 -12.99 11.04
N ARG A 114 -0.80 -13.61 12.01
CA ARG A 114 -2.21 -14.03 11.86
C ARG A 114 -3.18 -12.85 11.74
N GLU A 115 -2.79 -11.65 12.16
CA GLU A 115 -3.64 -10.45 12.09
C GLU A 115 -3.60 -9.73 10.73
N LEU A 116 -2.68 -10.12 9.83
CA LEU A 116 -2.62 -9.60 8.45
C LEU A 116 -3.70 -10.19 7.53
N GLY A 117 -4.46 -11.16 8.02
CA GLY A 117 -5.45 -11.94 7.28
C GLY A 117 -5.12 -13.42 7.41
N ASP A 118 -6.15 -14.26 7.57
CA ASP A 118 -5.97 -15.71 7.42
C ASP A 118 -5.46 -15.95 6.00
N PHE A 119 -4.18 -16.32 5.89
CA PHE A 119 -3.56 -16.76 4.63
C PHE A 119 -3.92 -18.23 4.32
N GLU A 120 -5.04 -18.72 4.86
CA GLU A 120 -5.59 -20.03 4.55
C GLU A 120 -6.69 -19.89 3.50
N ASP A 121 -6.28 -20.09 2.24
CA ASP A 121 -7.04 -20.93 1.30
C ASP A 121 -6.03 -21.78 0.49
#